data_AF-A0ABD2NFD1-F1
#
_entry.id   AF-A0ABD2NFD1-F1
#
_cell.length_a   1.000
_cell.length_b   1.000
_cell.length_c   1.000
_cell.angle_alpha   90.00
_cell.angle_beta   90.00
_cell.angle_gamma   90.00
#
_symmetry.space_group_name_H-M   'P 1'
#
loop_
_entity.id
_entity.type
_entity.pdbx_description
1 polymer ?
#
loop_
_entity_poly.entity_id
_entity_poly.type
_entity_poly.pdbx_seq_one_letter_code
_entity_poly.pdbx_strand_id
1 'polypeptide(L)'
;MWSRLRELGIKTSNTCDLPENLKDPNEIDAKFTSRYNDVQPTFDATLAFYGDRHFNEGEEFQFQLTVEDTLRSFTQIESQASGIDRISLTMHKYSLPYVSVVLTDIFNILLRTGAVPQFGKHP
;
A
#
# COMPACT_ATOMS: atom_id res chain seq x y z
N MET A 1 14.07 -18.16 25.80
CA MET A 1 13.27 -16.94 25.49
C MET A 1 12.58 -16.40 26.75
N TRP A 2 12.16 -17.29 27.66
CA TRP A 2 11.51 -16.94 28.93
C TRP A 2 12.39 -16.25 29.98
N SER A 3 13.71 -16.42 29.91
CA SER A 3 14.68 -15.72 30.78
C SER A 3 14.70 -14.21 30.53
N ARG A 4 14.73 -13.79 29.26
CA ARG A 4 14.64 -12.38 28.84
C ARG A 4 13.30 -11.74 29.21
N LEU A 5 12.20 -12.48 29.10
CA LEU A 5 10.87 -11.99 29.52
C LEU A 5 10.78 -11.81 31.05
N ARG A 6 11.47 -12.66 31.82
CA ARG A 6 11.63 -12.50 33.28
C ARG A 6 12.49 -11.29 33.65
N GLU A 7 13.59 -11.06 32.93
CA GLU A 7 14.42 -9.86 33.10
C GLU A 7 13.64 -8.57 32.79
N LEU A 8 12.69 -8.62 31.85
CA LEU A 8 11.85 -7.49 31.45
C LEU A 8 10.66 -7.23 32.38
N GLY A 9 10.54 -7.96 33.50
CA GLY A 9 9.56 -7.66 34.55
C GLY A 9 8.09 -7.90 34.19
N ILE A 10 7.80 -8.61 33.09
CA ILE A 10 6.43 -8.93 32.66
C ILE A 10 5.91 -10.08 33.53
N LYS A 11 5.45 -9.77 34.74
CA LYS A 11 4.84 -10.71 35.67
C LYS A 11 3.32 -10.53 35.62
N THR A 12 2.63 -11.34 34.83
CA THR A 12 1.15 -11.46 34.89
C THR A 12 0.78 -12.66 35.74
N SER A 13 0.25 -12.36 36.93
CA SER A 13 -0.59 -13.15 37.85
C SER A 13 -0.50 -14.69 37.91
N ASN A 14 -0.46 -15.17 39.14
CA ASN A 14 0.05 -16.48 39.56
C ASN A 14 -0.97 -17.64 39.59
N THR A 15 -1.87 -17.76 38.62
CA THR A 15 -2.78 -18.92 38.54
C THR A 15 -3.08 -19.29 37.09
N CYS A 16 -2.26 -20.16 36.53
CA CYS A 16 -2.59 -20.92 35.34
C CYS A 16 -2.29 -22.38 35.68
N ASP A 17 -3.34 -23.19 35.80
CA ASP A 17 -3.21 -24.64 35.98
C ASP A 17 -2.69 -25.25 34.68
N LEU A 18 -1.38 -25.13 34.49
CA LEU A 18 -0.66 -25.78 33.41
C LEU A 18 -0.64 -27.29 33.68
N PRO A 19 -0.92 -28.13 32.67
CA PRO A 19 -0.82 -29.57 32.80
C PRO A 19 0.62 -29.96 33.17
N GLU A 20 0.81 -31.03 33.96
CA GLU A 20 2.09 -31.35 34.61
C GLU A 20 3.29 -31.42 33.65
N ASN A 21 3.05 -31.77 32.39
CA ASN A 21 4.03 -31.84 31.32
C ASN A 21 4.49 -30.48 30.75
N LEU A 22 3.95 -29.36 31.23
CA LEU A 22 4.28 -27.99 30.83
C LEU A 22 4.66 -27.12 32.03
N LYS A 23 4.93 -27.73 33.19
CA LYS A 23 5.21 -27.01 34.44
C LYS A 23 6.63 -26.48 34.53
N ASP A 24 7.59 -27.11 33.84
CA ASP A 24 8.96 -26.61 33.75
C ASP A 24 9.14 -25.71 32.51
N PRO A 25 9.34 -24.40 32.69
CA PRO A 25 9.57 -23.48 31.58
C PRO A 25 10.82 -23.83 30.76
N ASN A 26 11.81 -24.50 31.36
CA ASN A 26 13.06 -24.85 30.69
C ASN A 26 12.86 -26.01 29.71
N GLU A 27 11.99 -26.98 30.02
CA GLU A 27 11.65 -28.08 29.11
C GLU A 27 10.85 -27.57 27.90
N ILE A 28 9.98 -26.57 28.10
CA ILE A 28 9.27 -25.90 27.03
C ILE A 28 10.26 -25.18 26.11
N ASP A 29 11.16 -24.36 26.69
CA ASP A 29 12.20 -23.67 25.91
C ASP A 29 13.07 -24.69 25.15
N ALA A 30 13.47 -25.81 25.76
CA ALA A 30 14.24 -26.86 25.09
C ALA A 30 13.49 -27.50 23.91
N LYS A 31 12.18 -27.78 24.08
CA LYS A 31 11.33 -28.39 23.04
C LYS A 31 11.07 -27.45 21.86
N PHE A 32 10.93 -26.15 22.12
CA PHE A 32 10.79 -25.17 21.05
C PHE A 32 12.13 -24.89 20.37
N THR A 33 13.23 -24.80 21.13
CA THR A 33 14.57 -24.56 20.57
C THR A 33 15.03 -25.74 19.70
N SER A 34 14.72 -26.98 20.08
CA SER A 34 15.07 -28.16 19.26
C SER A 34 14.33 -28.21 17.91
N ARG A 35 13.08 -27.73 17.85
CA ARG A 35 12.31 -27.65 16.59
C ARG A 35 12.79 -26.57 15.62
N TYR A 36 13.38 -25.48 16.13
CA TYR A 36 13.88 -24.38 15.29
C TYR A 36 15.34 -24.56 14.85
N ASN A 37 16.09 -25.48 15.47
CA ASN A 37 17.48 -25.74 15.07
C ASN A 37 17.61 -26.58 13.77
N ASP A 38 16.56 -27.31 13.36
CA ASP A 38 16.58 -28.12 12.12
C ASP A 38 16.29 -27.30 10.85
N VAL A 39 15.76 -26.10 11.01
CA VAL A 39 15.54 -25.17 9.90
C VAL A 39 16.21 -23.87 10.27
N GLN A 40 17.50 -23.77 9.99
CA GLN A 40 18.11 -22.48 9.71
C GLN A 40 17.65 -22.10 8.30
N PRO A 41 16.60 -21.28 8.09
CA PRO A 41 16.54 -20.56 6.83
C PRO A 41 17.80 -19.71 6.85
N THR A 42 18.77 -20.02 5.98
CA THR A 42 19.98 -19.23 5.80
C THR A 42 19.52 -17.78 5.66
N PHE A 43 19.70 -17.00 6.72
CA PHE A 43 19.34 -15.60 6.76
C PHE A 43 19.93 -14.90 5.54
N ASP A 44 21.13 -15.32 5.14
CA ASP A 44 21.83 -14.95 3.92
C ASP A 44 21.10 -15.27 2.62
N ALA A 45 20.37 -16.39 2.51
CA ALA A 45 19.61 -16.71 1.29
C ALA A 45 18.37 -15.82 1.15
N THR A 46 17.70 -15.51 2.27
CA THR A 46 16.57 -14.58 2.28
C THR A 46 17.06 -13.14 2.05
N LEU A 47 18.17 -12.74 2.67
CA LEU A 47 18.79 -11.44 2.45
C LEU A 47 19.31 -11.30 1.03
N ALA A 48 19.94 -12.35 0.48
CA ALA A 48 20.37 -12.39 -0.92
C ALA A 48 19.15 -12.35 -1.85
N PHE A 49 18.05 -13.04 -1.53
CA PHE A 49 16.83 -12.97 -2.34
C PHE A 49 16.27 -11.54 -2.43
N TYR A 50 16.29 -10.77 -1.34
CA TYR A 50 15.84 -9.37 -1.35
C TYR A 50 16.92 -8.38 -1.83
N GLY A 51 18.19 -8.71 -1.66
CA GLY A 51 19.32 -7.92 -2.18
C GLY A 51 19.50 -8.05 -3.68
N ASP A 52 19.34 -9.26 -4.23
CA ASP A 52 19.49 -9.56 -5.67
C ASP A 52 18.23 -9.16 -6.45
N ARG A 53 17.05 -9.19 -5.79
CA ARG A 53 15.83 -8.52 -6.26
C ARG A 53 15.81 -7.06 -5.83
N HIS A 54 16.92 -6.37 -6.06
CA HIS A 54 16.95 -4.92 -6.06
C HIS A 54 15.64 -4.41 -6.67
N PHE A 55 14.92 -3.64 -5.87
CA PHE A 55 14.02 -2.58 -6.29
C PHE A 55 14.42 -2.19 -7.72
N ASN A 56 13.61 -2.55 -8.72
CA ASN A 56 13.96 -2.36 -10.13
C ASN A 56 14.42 -0.91 -10.31
N GLU A 57 15.72 -0.65 -10.37
CA GLU A 57 16.25 0.73 -10.46
C GLU A 57 15.80 1.40 -11.78
N GLY A 58 15.30 0.60 -12.73
CA GLY A 58 14.66 1.06 -13.96
C GLY A 58 13.14 1.24 -13.90
N GLU A 59 12.46 0.78 -12.84
CA GLU A 59 11.03 1.10 -12.63
C GLU A 59 10.94 2.37 -11.80
N GLU A 60 11.06 3.50 -12.49
CA GLU A 60 10.66 4.78 -11.94
C GLU A 60 9.19 4.68 -11.48
N PHE A 61 8.93 4.99 -10.21
CA PHE A 61 7.57 5.07 -9.71
C PHE A 61 6.80 6.11 -10.53
N GLN A 62 5.87 5.65 -11.37
CA GLN A 62 5.01 6.54 -12.14
C GLN A 62 3.68 6.67 -11.43
N PHE A 63 3.38 7.89 -10.96
CA PHE A 63 2.06 8.21 -10.46
C PHE A 63 1.06 8.10 -11.62
N GLN A 64 0.14 7.15 -11.54
CA GLN A 64 -0.89 6.92 -12.55
C GLN A 64 -2.25 6.81 -11.87
N LEU A 65 -3.18 7.65 -12.29
CA LEU A 65 -4.58 7.59 -11.90
C LEU A 65 -5.26 6.40 -12.58
N THR A 66 -6.07 5.70 -11.79
CA THR A 66 -7.03 4.72 -12.30
C THR A 66 -8.26 5.42 -12.89
N VAL A 67 -9.06 4.67 -13.64
CA VAL A 67 -10.36 5.16 -14.12
C VAL A 67 -11.30 5.45 -12.94
N GLU A 68 -11.28 4.63 -11.89
CA GLU A 68 -12.11 4.87 -10.71
C GLU A 68 -11.72 6.15 -9.96
N ASP A 69 -10.41 6.41 -9.82
CA ASP A 69 -9.93 7.64 -9.19
C ASP A 69 -10.35 8.86 -10.02
N THR A 70 -10.20 8.78 -11.34
CA THR A 70 -10.62 9.84 -12.27
C THR A 70 -12.12 10.13 -12.14
N LEU A 71 -12.95 9.10 -12.12
CA LEU A 71 -14.41 9.24 -11.96
C LEU A 71 -14.77 9.84 -10.60
N ARG A 72 -14.13 9.38 -9.52
CA ARG A 72 -14.34 9.90 -8.17
C ARG A 72 -14.00 11.39 -8.09
N SER A 73 -12.85 11.79 -8.63
CA SER A 73 -12.44 13.19 -8.66
C SER A 73 -13.36 14.04 -9.55
N PHE A 74 -13.73 13.55 -10.74
CA PHE A 74 -14.57 14.31 -11.66
C PHE A 74 -16.00 14.51 -11.14
N THR A 75 -16.56 13.52 -10.46
CA THR A 75 -17.91 13.60 -9.89
C THR A 75 -18.03 14.59 -8.75
N GLN A 76 -16.93 14.82 -8.01
CA GLN A 76 -16.83 15.82 -6.93
C GLN A 76 -16.75 17.27 -7.43
N ILE A 77 -16.49 17.49 -8.72
CA ILE A 77 -16.45 18.85 -9.27
C ILE A 77 -17.87 19.44 -9.24
N GLU A 78 -18.00 20.65 -8.72
CA GLU A 78 -19.22 21.44 -8.75
C GLU A 78 -18.94 22.75 -9.47
N SER A 79 -19.70 23.04 -10.53
CA SER A 79 -19.60 24.28 -11.29
C SER A 79 -20.93 24.62 -11.94
N GLN A 80 -21.28 25.89 -11.90
CA GLN A 80 -22.42 26.47 -12.63
C GLN A 80 -21.98 27.11 -13.96
N ALA A 81 -20.68 27.15 -14.24
CA ALA A 81 -20.15 27.70 -15.49
C ALA A 81 -20.36 26.71 -16.64
N SER A 82 -20.67 27.25 -17.82
CA SER A 82 -20.62 26.52 -19.08
C SER A 82 -19.31 26.81 -19.80
N GLY A 83 -18.82 25.82 -20.56
CA GLY A 83 -17.69 26.02 -21.46
C GLY A 83 -18.02 27.00 -22.60
N ILE A 84 -17.01 27.40 -23.36
CA ILE A 84 -17.18 28.21 -24.59
C ILE A 84 -18.07 27.51 -25.63
N ASP A 85 -18.10 26.18 -25.58
CA ASP A 85 -18.94 25.28 -26.35
C ASP A 85 -20.39 25.17 -25.81
N ARG A 86 -20.70 25.88 -24.71
CA ARG A 86 -21.97 25.83 -23.97
C ARG A 86 -22.26 24.45 -23.36
N ILE A 87 -21.27 23.58 -23.25
CA ILE A 87 -21.43 22.29 -22.58
C ILE A 87 -21.29 22.53 -21.07
N SER A 88 -22.31 22.14 -20.31
CA SER A 88 -22.27 22.25 -18.85
C SER A 88 -21.50 21.09 -18.23
N LEU A 89 -21.08 21.27 -16.97
CA LEU A 89 -20.48 20.19 -16.20
C LEU A 89 -21.43 18.99 -16.04
N THR A 90 -22.74 19.23 -15.92
CA THR A 90 -23.75 18.17 -15.84
C THR A 90 -23.79 17.34 -17.12
N MET A 91 -23.68 17.98 -18.29
CA MET A 91 -23.59 17.27 -19.57
C MET A 91 -22.32 16.42 -19.65
N HIS A 92 -21.18 16.94 -19.18
CA HIS A 92 -19.95 16.15 -19.07
C HIS A 92 -20.14 14.93 -18.16
N LYS A 93 -20.78 15.10 -16.99
CA LYS A 93 -21.07 13.99 -16.07
C LYS A 93 -21.91 12.89 -16.73
N TYR A 94 -22.87 13.23 -17.59
CA TYR A 94 -23.64 12.23 -18.35
C TYR A 94 -22.80 11.49 -19.39
N SER A 95 -21.79 12.13 -19.96
CA SER A 95 -20.89 11.50 -20.94
C SER A 95 -19.83 10.60 -20.32
N LEU A 96 -19.60 10.67 -18.98
CA LEU A 96 -18.51 10.00 -18.29
C LEU A 96 -18.34 8.51 -18.61
N PRO A 97 -19.40 7.67 -18.70
CA PRO A 97 -19.22 6.25 -19.03
C PRO A 97 -18.50 6.01 -20.36
N TYR A 98 -18.58 6.96 -21.29
CA TYR A 98 -17.99 6.85 -22.62
C TYR A 98 -16.63 7.55 -22.74
N VAL A 99 -16.38 8.59 -21.93
CA VAL A 99 -15.18 9.42 -22.02
C VAL A 99 -14.19 9.23 -20.87
N SER A 100 -14.55 8.46 -19.85
CA SER A 100 -13.74 8.28 -18.63
C SER A 100 -12.33 7.80 -18.92
N VAL A 101 -12.17 6.80 -19.80
CA VAL A 101 -10.86 6.26 -20.20
C VAL A 101 -9.99 7.35 -20.82
N VAL A 102 -10.55 8.12 -21.76
CA VAL A 102 -9.84 9.21 -22.43
C VAL A 102 -9.47 10.32 -21.45
N LEU A 103 -10.37 10.67 -20.53
CA LEU A 103 -10.09 11.64 -19.48
C LEU A 103 -8.96 11.17 -18.54
N THR A 104 -8.96 9.90 -18.16
CA THR A 104 -7.90 9.29 -17.34
C THR A 104 -6.55 9.39 -18.05
N ASP A 105 -6.50 9.10 -19.34
CA ASP A 105 -5.26 9.22 -20.13
C ASP A 105 -4.78 10.66 -20.20
N ILE A 106 -5.69 11.62 -20.42
CA ILE A 106 -5.36 13.05 -20.39
C ILE A 106 -4.75 13.43 -19.03
N PHE A 107 -5.39 13.09 -17.92
CA PHE A 107 -4.85 13.41 -16.59
C PHE A 107 -3.49 12.77 -16.35
N ASN A 108 -3.30 11.52 -16.76
CA ASN A 108 -2.02 10.83 -16.64
C ASN A 108 -0.92 11.50 -17.48
N ILE A 109 -1.24 11.98 -18.68
CA ILE A 109 -0.29 12.75 -19.49
C ILE A 109 0.09 14.06 -18.79
N LEU A 110 -0.90 14.79 -18.25
CA LEU A 110 -0.65 16.05 -17.53
C LEU A 110 0.23 15.82 -16.29
N LEU A 111 -0.02 14.75 -15.53
CA LEU A 111 0.77 14.40 -14.35
C LEU A 111 2.19 13.97 -14.70
N ARG A 112 2.38 13.22 -15.79
CA ARG A 112 3.71 12.77 -16.26
C ARG A 112 4.54 13.90 -16.83
N THR A 113 3.92 14.81 -17.58
CA THR A 113 4.63 15.90 -18.28
C THR A 113 4.77 17.16 -17.44
N GLY A 114 3.94 17.34 -16.40
CA GLY A 114 3.82 18.59 -15.66
C GLY A 114 3.26 19.75 -16.49
N ALA A 115 2.84 19.48 -17.74
CA ALA A 115 2.26 20.49 -18.61
C ALA A 115 0.81 20.75 -18.20
N VAL A 116 0.41 22.03 -18.12
CA VAL A 116 -0.97 22.44 -17.87
C VAL A 116 -1.53 23.02 -19.17
N PRO A 117 -2.79 22.73 -19.55
CA PRO A 117 -3.38 23.32 -20.75
C PRO A 117 -3.38 24.84 -20.65
N GLN A 118 -2.82 25.51 -21.65
CA GLN A 118 -2.89 26.97 -21.73
C GLN A 118 -4.22 27.38 -22.34
N PHE A 119 -5.11 27.91 -21.53
CA PHE A 119 -6.32 28.56 -22.03
C PHE A 119 -5.95 30.00 -22.42
N GLY A 120 -5.92 30.27 -23.72
CA GLY A 120 -5.62 31.60 -24.24
C GLY A 120 -6.61 32.62 -23.67
N LYS A 121 -6.07 33.70 -23.09
CA LYS A 121 -6.84 34.94 -22.93
C LYS A 121 -7.14 35.43 -24.34
N HIS A 122 -8.36 35.21 -24.84
CA HIS A 122 -8.81 35.97 -26.00
C HIS A 122 -8.79 37.46 -25.61
N PRO A 123 -8.17 38.34 -26.41
CA PRO A 123 -8.23 39.79 -26.21
C PRO A 123 -9.65 40.32 -26.30
#